data_AF-A0A7X8C476-F1
#
_entry.id   AF-A0A7X8C476-F1
#
_cell.length_a   1.000
_cell.length_b   1.000
_cell.length_c   1.000
_cell.angle_alpha   90.00
_cell.angle_beta   90.00
_cell.angle_gamma   90.00
#
_symmetry.space_group_name_H-M   'P 1'
#
loop_
_entity.id
_entity.type
_entity.pdbx_description
1 polymer ?
#
loop_
_entity_poly.entity_id
_entity_poly.type
_entity_poly.pdbx_seq_one_letter_code
_entity_poly.pdbx_strand_id
1 'polypeptide(L)'
;MELNIMSLSQPLALDPNVLWDSVIIEGGPAWYNAALYLHRKGLRPLLIMKERGGQVSLTNEVENYLGFKHIHGTDLTETFHNHVSEFEIDMLENTTVEKIEKLEPLFRLTLSNNETVNTKTV
;
A
#
# COMPACT_ATOMS: atom_id res chain seq x y z
N MET A 1 5.27 7.85 -36.77
CA MET A 1 5.28 8.48 -35.44
C MET A 1 4.50 7.56 -34.53
N GLU A 2 5.19 6.57 -33.97
CA GLU A 2 4.58 5.56 -33.12
C GLU A 2 4.21 6.22 -31.79
N LEU A 3 2.94 6.09 -31.42
CA LEU A 3 2.43 6.52 -30.12
C LEU A 3 3.04 5.59 -29.07
N ASN A 4 3.97 6.13 -28.29
CA ASN A 4 4.46 5.50 -27.07
C ASN A 4 3.29 5.46 -26.07
N ILE A 5 2.59 4.33 -26.05
CA ILE A 5 1.64 3.95 -25.02
C ILE A 5 2.42 3.87 -23.71
N MET A 6 2.45 4.98 -22.97
CA MET A 6 2.91 5.01 -21.60
C MET A 6 2.10 3.96 -20.84
N SER A 7 2.81 2.91 -20.44
CA SER A 7 2.42 1.83 -19.53
C SER A 7 1.21 2.20 -18.68
N LEU A 8 0.02 1.79 -19.11
CA LEU A 8 -1.04 1.44 -18.17
C LEU A 8 -0.43 0.33 -17.32
N SER A 9 -0.01 0.66 -16.09
CA SER A 9 0.42 -0.33 -15.11
C SER A 9 -0.64 -1.41 -15.09
N GLN A 10 -0.31 -2.60 -15.62
CA GLN A 10 -1.24 -3.71 -15.60
C GLN A 10 -1.64 -3.92 -14.14
N PRO A 11 -2.94 -4.13 -13.84
CA PRO A 11 -3.33 -4.47 -12.48
C PRO A 11 -2.51 -5.67 -12.04
N LEU A 12 -1.87 -5.57 -10.87
CA LEU A 12 -1.05 -6.63 -10.32
C LEU A 12 -1.89 -7.91 -10.28
N ALA A 13 -1.52 -8.91 -11.09
CA ALA A 13 -2.16 -10.21 -11.06
C ALA A 13 -1.63 -10.97 -9.83
N LEU A 14 -2.51 -11.28 -8.89
CA LEU A 14 -2.14 -12.06 -7.71
C LEU A 14 -1.83 -13.50 -8.12
N ASP A 15 -0.61 -13.95 -7.82
CA ASP A 15 -0.26 -15.37 -7.89
C ASP A 15 -0.65 -16.05 -6.55
N PRO A 16 -1.59 -17.00 -6.54
CA PRO A 16 -2.02 -17.68 -5.32
C PRO A 16 -0.91 -18.52 -4.67
N ASN A 17 0.20 -18.80 -5.38
CA ASN A 17 1.36 -19.52 -4.84
C ASN A 17 2.35 -18.61 -4.10
N VAL A 18 2.19 -17.28 -4.19
CA VAL A 18 3.04 -16.34 -3.48
C VAL A 18 2.60 -16.24 -2.02
N LEU A 19 3.56 -16.44 -1.11
CA LEU A 19 3.42 -16.17 0.31
C LEU A 19 4.10 -14.83 0.63
N TRP A 20 3.31 -13.87 1.11
CA TRP A 20 3.82 -12.55 1.51
C TRP A 20 4.40 -12.58 2.92
N ASP A 21 5.40 -11.74 3.17
CA ASP A 21 5.93 -11.58 4.53
C ASP A 21 4.97 -10.80 5.40
N SER A 22 4.39 -9.72 4.87
CA SER A 22 3.32 -8.98 5.52
C SER A 22 2.33 -8.44 4.48
N VAL A 23 1.06 -8.34 4.84
CA VAL A 23 0.08 -7.54 4.09
C VAL A 23 -0.23 -6.30 4.89
N ILE A 24 -0.17 -5.12 4.28
CA ILE A 24 -0.53 -3.86 4.95
C ILE A 24 -1.77 -3.30 4.27
N ILE A 25 -2.78 -2.99 5.08
CA ILE A 25 -4.13 -2.63 4.62
C ILE A 25 -4.37 -1.13 4.84
N GLU A 26 -5.20 -0.52 3.99
CA GLU A 26 -5.52 0.91 3.91
C GLU A 26 -4.51 1.73 3.10
N GLY A 27 -4.61 3.07 3.06
CA GLY A 27 -3.74 3.92 2.23
C GLY A 27 -3.22 5.18 2.93
N GLY A 28 -3.08 5.15 4.25
CA GLY A 28 -2.69 6.32 5.07
C GLY A 28 -1.19 6.44 5.39
N PRO A 29 -0.78 7.42 6.21
CA PRO A 29 0.62 7.63 6.60
C PRO A 29 1.27 6.43 7.30
N ALA A 30 0.51 5.69 8.14
CA ALA A 30 1.00 4.49 8.81
C ALA A 30 1.33 3.38 7.81
N TRP A 31 0.51 3.24 6.76
CA TRP A 31 0.67 2.26 5.70
C TRP A 31 1.95 2.49 4.90
N TYR A 32 2.22 3.73 4.48
CA TYR A 32 3.45 4.10 3.78
C TYR A 32 4.70 3.84 4.64
N ASN A 33 4.64 4.18 5.93
CA ASN A 33 5.76 3.95 6.84
C ASN A 33 6.03 2.45 7.04
N ALA A 34 4.99 1.64 7.23
CA ALA A 34 5.14 0.20 7.39
C ALA A 34 5.75 -0.43 6.12
N ALA A 35 5.28 -0.03 4.93
CA ALA A 35 5.82 -0.49 3.65
C ALA A 35 7.32 -0.20 3.52
N LEU A 36 7.73 1.05 3.78
CA LEU A 36 9.11 1.49 3.71
C LEU A 36 10.02 0.68 4.63
N TYR A 37 9.61 0.49 5.89
CA TYR A 37 10.45 -0.23 6.86
C TYR A 37 10.53 -1.73 6.59
N LEU A 38 9.46 -2.35 6.10
CA LEU A 38 9.48 -3.76 5.70
C LEU A 38 10.40 -3.98 4.48
N HIS A 39 10.27 -3.14 3.45
CA HIS A 39 11.13 -3.21 2.27
C HIS A 39 12.62 -3.02 2.65
N ARG A 40 12.93 -2.06 3.52
CA ARG A 40 14.30 -1.84 4.02
C ARG A 40 14.88 -3.02 4.81
N LYS A 41 14.04 -3.94 5.28
CA LYS A 41 14.46 -5.19 5.93
C LYS A 41 14.58 -6.37 4.97
N GLY A 42 14.42 -6.14 3.66
CA GLY A 42 14.43 -7.18 2.64
C GLY A 42 13.21 -8.09 2.70
N LEU A 43 12.13 -7.66 3.36
CA LEU A 43 10.86 -8.36 3.37
C LEU A 43 10.04 -7.94 2.15
N ARG A 44 9.13 -8.81 1.73
CA ARG A 44 8.21 -8.56 0.62
C ARG A 44 6.81 -8.22 1.16
N PRO A 45 6.49 -6.94 1.41
CA PRO A 45 5.14 -6.54 1.75
C PRO A 45 4.25 -6.52 0.51
N LEU A 46 2.98 -6.89 0.67
CA LEU A 46 1.91 -6.54 -0.26
C LEU A 46 1.09 -5.42 0.36
N LEU A 47 0.93 -4.33 -0.39
CA LEU A 47 0.13 -3.21 0.07
C LEU A 47 -1.24 -3.24 -0.58
N ILE A 48 -2.31 -3.12 0.21
CA ILE A 48 -3.69 -3.17 -0.29
C ILE A 48 -4.43 -1.92 0.19
N MET A 49 -4.99 -1.16 -0.75
CA MET A 49 -5.72 0.06 -0.43
C MET A 49 -6.95 0.27 -1.32
N LYS A 50 -8.01 0.81 -0.72
CA LYS A 50 -9.16 1.34 -1.46
C LYS A 50 -8.92 2.77 -1.91
N GLU A 51 -8.42 3.60 -1.01
CA GLU A 51 -8.22 5.03 -1.22
C GLU A 51 -6.85 5.45 -0.68
N ARG A 52 -6.18 6.35 -1.41
CA ARG A 52 -4.86 6.88 -1.04
C ARG A 52 -4.99 8.06 -0.07
N GLY A 53 -3.97 8.24 0.76
CA GLY A 53 -3.76 9.40 1.63
C GLY A 53 -4.36 9.30 3.04
N GLY A 54 -5.47 8.57 3.20
CA GLY A 54 -6.14 8.42 4.49
C GLY A 54 -6.60 9.77 5.07
N GLN A 55 -6.76 9.86 6.39
CA GLN A 55 -7.32 11.05 7.05
C GLN A 55 -6.50 12.34 6.85
N VAL A 56 -5.18 12.23 6.71
CA VAL A 56 -4.32 13.40 6.51
C VAL A 56 -4.62 14.10 5.20
N SER A 57 -5.00 13.38 4.15
CA SER A 57 -5.36 13.98 2.85
C SER A 57 -6.56 14.92 2.91
N LEU A 58 -7.41 14.77 3.93
CA LEU A 58 -8.61 15.59 4.16
C LEU A 58 -8.30 16.85 5.00
N THR A 59 -7.06 17.00 5.46
CA THR A 59 -6.64 18.13 6.29
C THR A 59 -6.14 19.27 5.41
N ASN A 60 -6.69 20.47 5.60
CA ASN A 60 -6.28 21.64 4.83
C ASN A 60 -4.80 21.98 5.03
N GLU A 61 -4.34 22.10 6.27
CA GLU A 61 -2.97 22.49 6.61
C GLU A 61 -2.43 21.64 7.76
N VAL A 62 -1.17 21.21 7.63
CA VAL A 62 -0.43 20.42 8.61
C VAL A 62 0.83 21.20 9.01
N GLU A 63 0.91 21.57 10.29
CA GLU A 63 2.01 22.39 10.84
C GLU A 63 2.82 21.65 11.92
N ASN A 64 2.47 20.40 12.20
CA ASN A 64 3.02 19.61 13.30
C ASN A 64 3.73 18.33 12.82
N TYR A 65 4.10 18.24 11.54
CA TYR A 65 4.85 17.11 10.99
C TYR A 65 6.33 17.48 10.84
N LEU A 66 7.20 16.87 11.65
CA LEU A 66 8.64 17.16 11.60
C LEU A 66 9.20 17.01 10.17
N GLY A 67 9.99 18.00 9.75
CA GLY A 67 10.47 18.13 8.36
C GLY A 67 9.68 19.16 7.55
N PHE A 68 8.44 19.48 7.94
CA PHE A 68 7.60 20.50 7.33
C PHE A 68 7.12 21.49 8.38
N LYS A 69 7.40 22.78 8.20
CA LYS A 69 6.82 23.82 9.06
C LYS A 69 5.33 24.03 8.77
N HIS A 70 4.95 23.86 7.51
CA HIS A 70 3.61 23.96 6.97
C HIS A 70 3.58 23.16 5.67
N ILE A 71 2.50 22.40 5.44
CA ILE A 71 2.22 21.66 4.20
C ILE A 71 0.71 21.36 4.12
N HIS A 72 0.13 21.29 2.92
CA HIS A 72 -1.24 20.81 2.76
C HIS A 72 -1.32 19.29 2.98
N GLY A 73 -2.42 18.81 3.55
CA GLY A 73 -2.59 17.39 3.83
C GLY A 73 -2.46 16.50 2.59
N THR A 74 -3.00 16.95 1.46
CA THR A 74 -2.87 16.30 0.15
C THR A 74 -1.40 16.18 -0.28
N ASP A 75 -0.64 17.27 -0.18
CA ASP A 75 0.77 17.33 -0.62
C ASP A 75 1.67 16.47 0.28
N LEU A 76 1.37 16.41 1.58
CA LEU A 76 2.07 15.53 2.51
C LEU A 76 1.84 14.06 2.16
N THR A 77 0.60 13.67 1.84
CA THR A 77 0.30 12.29 1.44
C THR A 77 0.90 11.91 0.10
N GLU A 78 0.96 12.86 -0.84
CA GLU A 78 1.62 12.67 -2.14
C GLU A 78 3.14 12.50 -1.97
N THR A 79 3.75 13.24 -1.03
CA THR A 79 5.15 13.06 -0.67
C THR A 79 5.43 11.64 -0.14
N PHE A 80 4.53 11.09 0.68
CA PHE A 80 4.65 9.69 1.15
C PHE A 80 4.51 8.69 0.00
N HIS A 81 3.54 8.90 -0.89
CA HIS A 81 3.34 8.05 -2.05
C HIS A 81 4.57 8.01 -2.94
N ASN A 82 5.09 9.17 -3.32
CA ASN A 82 6.26 9.26 -4.20
C ASN A 82 7.49 8.57 -3.60
N HIS A 83 7.75 8.75 -2.30
CA HIS A 83 8.88 8.07 -1.65
C HIS A 83 8.71 6.54 -1.64
N VAL A 84 7.50 6.02 -1.39
CA VAL A 84 7.29 4.56 -1.41
C VAL A 84 7.31 4.00 -2.84
N SER A 85 6.81 4.76 -3.83
CA SER A 85 6.80 4.37 -5.24
C SER A 85 8.20 4.34 -5.89
N GLU A 86 9.23 4.89 -5.24
CA GLU A 86 10.63 4.71 -5.66
C GLU A 86 11.15 3.26 -5.47
N PHE A 87 10.43 2.45 -4.68
CA PHE A 87 10.80 1.08 -4.38
C PHE A 87 9.93 0.09 -5.16
N GLU A 88 10.48 -1.07 -5.49
CA GLU A 88 9.75 -2.20 -6.05
C GLU A 88 8.91 -2.89 -4.96
N ILE A 89 7.77 -2.29 -4.63
CA ILE A 89 6.79 -2.80 -3.67
C ILE A 89 5.47 -3.06 -4.39
N ASP A 90 4.97 -4.29 -4.26
CA ASP A 90 3.72 -4.71 -4.86
C ASP A 90 2.52 -4.01 -4.18
N MET A 91 1.66 -3.36 -4.99
CA MET A 91 0.48 -2.62 -4.52
C MET A 91 -0.79 -3.05 -5.26
N LEU A 92 -1.86 -3.26 -4.51
CA LEU A 92 -3.22 -3.42 -4.99
C LEU A 92 -4.05 -2.19 -4.63
N GLU A 93 -4.44 -1.46 -5.67
CA GLU A 93 -5.27 -0.27 -5.54
C GLU A 93 -6.74 -0.59 -5.79
N ASN A 94 -7.62 0.29 -5.32
CA ASN A 94 -9.07 0.16 -5.46
C ASN A 94 -9.62 -1.19 -4.94
N THR A 95 -8.96 -1.76 -3.92
CA THR A 95 -9.27 -3.09 -3.38
C THR A 95 -9.39 -3.03 -1.86
N THR A 96 -10.39 -3.71 -1.30
CA THR A 96 -10.56 -3.84 0.16
C THR A 96 -10.35 -5.27 0.62
N VAL A 97 -9.90 -5.42 1.87
CA VAL A 97 -9.88 -6.70 2.56
C VAL A 97 -11.21 -6.86 3.30
N GLU A 98 -11.99 -7.88 2.95
CA GLU A 98 -13.31 -8.13 3.53
C GLU A 98 -13.26 -9.12 4.69
N LYS A 99 -12.25 -10.00 4.70
CA LYS A 99 -12.08 -11.02 5.75
C LYS A 99 -10.60 -11.29 6.01
N ILE A 100 -10.27 -11.50 7.28
CA ILE A 100 -8.95 -11.99 7.73
C ILE A 100 -9.18 -13.25 8.55
N GLU A 101 -8.55 -14.35 8.16
CA GLU A 101 -8.63 -15.65 8.82
C GLU A 101 -7.24 -16.05 9.32
N LYS A 102 -7.14 -16.43 10.60
CA LYS A 102 -5.91 -16.97 11.16
C LYS A 102 -5.80 -18.46 10.84
N LEU A 103 -4.78 -18.85 10.07
CA LEU A 103 -4.46 -20.21 9.66
C LEU A 103 -3.06 -20.57 10.18
N GLU A 104 -2.91 -20.79 11.50
CA GLU A 104 -1.61 -20.99 12.17
C GLU A 104 -0.62 -21.84 11.33
N PRO A 105 0.57 -21.31 10.97
CA PRO A 105 1.20 -20.07 11.45
C PRO A 105 0.94 -18.82 10.58
N LEU A 106 0.00 -18.88 9.64
CA LEU A 106 -0.27 -17.87 8.61
C LEU A 106 -1.59 -17.14 8.81
N PHE A 107 -1.85 -16.16 7.95
CA PHE A 107 -3.14 -15.51 7.75
C PHE A 107 -3.58 -15.67 6.30
N ARG A 108 -4.89 -15.76 6.10
CA ARG A 108 -5.55 -15.68 4.80
C ARG A 108 -6.47 -14.47 4.78
N LEU A 109 -6.36 -13.68 3.72
CA LEU A 109 -7.20 -12.52 3.48
C LEU A 109 -8.10 -12.81 2.29
N THR A 110 -9.38 -12.46 2.40
CA THR A 110 -10.32 -12.42 1.27
C THR A 110 -10.50 -10.98 0.85
N LEU A 111 -10.31 -10.71 -0.43
CA LEU A 111 -10.42 -9.39 -1.03
C LEU A 111 -11.83 -9.16 -1.62
N SER A 112 -12.18 -7.91 -1.89
CA SER A 112 -13.49 -7.52 -2.46
C SER A 112 -13.82 -8.10 -3.83
N ASN A 113 -12.83 -8.63 -4.54
CA ASN A 113 -13.00 -9.34 -5.81
C ASN A 113 -13.07 -10.87 -5.64
N ASN A 114 -13.18 -11.37 -4.41
CA ASN A 114 -13.10 -12.80 -4.03
C ASN A 114 -11.73 -13.46 -4.21
N GLU A 115 -10.69 -12.73 -4.63
CA GLU A 115 -9.33 -13.27 -4.60
C GLU A 115 -8.86 -13.44 -3.15
N THR A 116 -7.87 -14.31 -2.98
CA THR A 116 -7.31 -14.60 -1.66
C THR A 116 -5.82 -14.41 -1.64
N VAL A 117 -5.32 -13.90 -0.50
CA VAL A 117 -3.90 -13.66 -0.26
C VAL A 117 -3.49 -14.40 1.00
N ASN A 118 -2.38 -15.15 0.95
CA ASN A 118 -1.78 -15.77 2.13
C ASN A 118 -0.57 -14.94 2.58
N THR A 119 -0.42 -14.72 3.87
CA THR A 119 0.66 -13.91 4.45
C THR A 119 1.10 -14.45 5.81
N LYS A 120 2.33 -14.15 6.22
CA LYS A 120 2.83 -14.50 7.56
C LYS A 120 2.31 -13.53 8.62
N THR A 121 2.21 -12.24 8.29
CA THR A 121 1.68 -11.20 9.17
C THR A 121 0.71 -10.26 8.43
N VAL A 122 -0.15 -9.59 9.19
CA VAL A 122 -1.04 -8.51 8.75
C VAL A 122 -0.84 -7.32 9.66
#